data_AF-A0A920IQW2-F1
#
_entry.id   AF-A0A920IQW2-F1
#
_cell.length_a   1.000
_cell.length_b   1.000
_cell.length_c   1.000
_cell.angle_alpha   90.00
_cell.angle_beta   90.00
_cell.angle_gamma   90.00
#
_symmetry.space_group_name_H-M   'P 1'
#
loop_
_entity.id
_entity.type
_entity.pdbx_description
1 polymer ?
#
loop_
_entity_poly.entity_id
_entity_poly.type
_entity_poly.pdbx_seq_one_letter_code
_entity_poly.pdbx_strand_id
1 'polypeptide(L)' 'MLFQKAKTIGCYLPIKNEVMTKNLMEFATNDSKIVAVPKSKDHMMVFQDYALQTNLGRINLEY' A
#
# COMPACT_ATOMS: atom_id res chain seq x y z
N MET A 1 10.23 14.43 -12.18
CA MET A 1 9.60 14.00 -10.92
C MET A 1 8.45 13.02 -11.22
N LEU A 2 8.65 11.73 -10.92
CA LEU A 2 7.67 10.66 -11.20
C LEU A 2 6.59 10.58 -10.10
N PHE A 3 6.99 10.61 -8.84
CA PHE A 3 6.08 10.53 -7.69
C PHE A 3 5.01 11.65 -7.72
N GLN A 4 5.42 12.88 -8.00
CA GLN A 4 4.49 14.02 -8.08
C GLN A 4 3.45 13.88 -9.19
N LYS A 5 3.83 13.28 -10.33
CA LYS A 5 2.94 13.10 -11.49
C LYS A 5 2.03 11.89 -11.35
N ALA A 6 2.38 10.93 -10.48
CA ALA A 6 1.62 9.71 -10.30
C ALA A 6 0.25 9.98 -9.65
N LYS A 7 -0.80 9.39 -10.25
CA LYS A 7 -2.15 9.29 -9.69
C LYS A 7 -2.32 8.03 -8.84
N THR A 8 -1.51 7.00 -9.13
CA THR A 8 -1.56 5.69 -8.50
C THR A 8 -0.15 5.20 -8.21
N ILE A 9 0.07 4.66 -7.01
CA ILE A 9 1.37 4.21 -6.53
C ILE A 9 1.21 2.78 -6.00
N GLY A 10 1.94 1.84 -6.59
CA GLY A 10 2.12 0.50 -6.02
C GLY A 10 3.16 0.56 -4.90
N CYS A 11 2.82 0.09 -3.71
CA CYS A 11 3.71 0.09 -2.55
C CYS A 11 3.48 -1.16 -1.71
N TYR A 12 4.55 -1.76 -1.19
CA TYR A 12 4.45 -2.92 -0.31
C TYR A 12 4.54 -2.49 1.16
N LEU A 13 3.95 -3.31 2.05
CA LEU A 13 4.10 -3.14 3.50
C LEU A 13 5.48 -3.67 3.91
N PRO A 14 6.27 -2.91 4.66
CA PRO A 14 7.65 -3.27 4.97
C PRO A 14 7.67 -4.37 6.02
N ILE A 15 8.62 -5.31 5.90
CA ILE A 15 8.78 -6.42 6.84
C ILE A 15 10.08 -6.24 7.64
N LYS A 16 10.03 -6.43 8.97
CA LYS A 16 11.20 -6.36 9.87
C LYS A 16 11.97 -5.04 9.75
N ASN A 17 13.20 -5.10 9.24
CA ASN A 17 14.17 -4.00 9.18
C ASN A 17 14.20 -3.32 7.80
N GLU A 18 13.21 -3.59 6.94
CA GLU A 18 13.06 -2.91 5.67
C GLU A 18 12.74 -1.43 5.85
N VAL A 19 13.03 -0.63 4.82
CA VAL A 19 12.72 0.80 4.81
C VAL A 19 11.22 1.00 5.04
N MET A 20 10.89 1.81 6.04
CA MET A 20 9.50 2.07 6.43
C MET A 20 8.75 2.82 5.31
N THR A 21 7.84 2.13 4.63
CA THR A 21 7.01 2.70 3.56
C THR A 21 5.66 3.24 4.06
N LYS A 22 5.26 2.97 5.30
CA LYS A 22 3.97 3.40 5.86
C LYS A 22 3.75 4.92 5.76
N ASN A 23 4.74 5.72 6.15
CA ASN A 23 4.65 7.18 6.10
C ASN A 23 4.49 7.69 4.65
N LEU A 24 5.13 7.02 3.69
CA LEU A 24 5.02 7.35 2.28
C LEU A 24 3.61 7.04 1.74
N MET A 25 3.03 5.91 2.15
CA MET A 25 1.68 5.50 1.79
C MET A 25 0.64 6.46 2.37
N GLU A 26 0.79 6.87 3.62
CA GLU A 26 -0.07 7.88 4.27
C GLU A 26 0.04 9.24 3.57
N PHE A 27 1.27 9.69 3.26
CA PHE A 27 1.49 10.92 2.51
C PHE A 27 0.82 10.89 1.12
N ALA A 28 1.00 9.80 0.37
CA ALA A 28 0.39 9.64 -0.95
C ALA A 28 -1.15 9.63 -0.87
N THR A 29 -1.71 8.95 0.13
CA THR A 29 -3.16 8.91 0.37
C THR A 29 -3.71 10.31 0.69
N ASN A 30 -3.01 11.06 1.54
CA ASN A 30 -3.38 12.44 1.89
C ASN A 30 -3.26 13.40 0.70
N ASP A 31 -2.34 13.14 -0.24
CA ASP A 31 -2.23 13.84 -1.53
C ASP A 31 -3.25 13.33 -2.58
N SER A 32 -4.32 12.65 -2.12
CA SER A 32 -5.40 12.11 -2.97
C SER A 32 -4.92 11.15 -4.07
N LYS A 33 -3.80 10.46 -3.84
CA LYS A 33 -3.31 9.39 -4.73
C LYS A 33 -3.87 8.06 -4.29
N ILE A 34 -4.09 7.18 -5.26
CA ILE A 34 -4.45 5.79 -4.99
C ILE A 34 -3.17 5.03 -4.59
N VAL A 35 -3.16 4.44 -3.41
CA VAL A 35 -2.08 3.56 -2.95
C VAL A 35 -2.54 2.13 -3.08
N ALA A 36 -1.81 1.31 -3.83
CA ALA A 36 -2.15 -0.09 -4.05
C ALA A 36 -1.10 -1.02 -3.43
N VAL A 37 -1.54 -1.95 -2.58
CA VAL A 37 -0.68 -2.93 -1.90
C VAL A 37 -0.74 -4.30 -2.59
N PRO A 38 0.40 -4.99 -2.72
CA PRO A 38 0.43 -6.32 -3.30
C PRO A 38 -0.17 -7.34 -2.33
N LYS A 39 -0.92 -8.30 -2.88
CA LYS A 39 -1.43 -9.48 -2.19
C LYS A 39 -1.12 -10.70 -3.05
N SER A 40 -0.60 -11.74 -2.40
CA SER A 40 -0.39 -13.03 -3.06
C SER A 40 -1.72 -13.77 -3.20
N LYS A 41 -2.02 -14.28 -4.41
CA LYS A 41 -3.18 -15.11 -4.70
C LYS A 41 -2.83 -16.12 -5.79
N ASP A 42 -2.96 -17.41 -5.50
CA ASP A 42 -2.85 -18.51 -6.47
C ASP A 42 -1.62 -18.38 -7.40
N HIS A 43 -0.44 -18.11 -6.81
CA HIS A 43 0.84 -17.88 -7.51
C HIS A 43 0.94 -16.58 -8.33
N MET A 44 -0.02 -15.66 -8.19
CA MET A 44 0.02 -14.33 -8.78
C MET A 44 0.06 -13.24 -7.70
N MET A 45 0.56 -12.06 -8.09
CA MET A 45 0.49 -10.86 -7.26
C MET A 45 -0.64 -9.97 -7.80
N VAL A 46 -1.60 -9.66 -6.94
CA VAL A 46 -2.68 -8.70 -7.24
C VAL A 46 -2.50 -7.45 -6.39
N PHE A 47 -2.79 -6.28 -6.96
CA PHE A 47 -2.73 -5.01 -6.23
C PHE A 47 -4.13 -4.60 -5.77
N GLN A 48 -4.27 -4.28 -4.48
CA GLN A 48 -5.53 -3.82 -3.88
C GLN A 48 -5.37 -2.43 -3.27
N ASP A 49 -6.41 -1.60 -3.31
CA ASP A 49 -6.41 -0.28 -2.69
C ASP A 49 -6.20 -0.38 -1.16
N TYR A 50 -5.20 0.35 -0.68
CA TYR A 50 -4.80 0.44 0.72
C TYR A 50 -5.87 1.10 1.61
N ALA A 51 -6.51 2.18 1.14
CA ALA A 51 -7.50 2.92 1.95
C ALA A 51 -8.81 2.14 2.15
N LEU A 52 -9.15 1.26 1.20
CA LEU A 52 -10.28 0.34 1.35
C LEU A 52 -9.98 -0.80 2.34
N GLN A 53 -8.73 -1.25 2.45
CA GLN A 53 -8.34 -2.25 3.44
C GLN A 53 -8.40 -1.72 4.88
N THR A 54 -8.02 -0.45 5.11
CA THR A 54 -8.06 0.14 6.46
C THR A 54 -9.49 0.40 6.96
N ASN A 55 -10.41 0.77 6.07
CA ASN A 55 -11.81 1.06 6.43
C ASN A 55 -12.69 -0.19 6.64
N LEU A 56 -12.27 -1.38 6.17
CA LEU A 56 -13.03 -2.63 6.31
C LEU A 56 -12.75 -3.41 7.61
N GLY A 57 -12.04 -2.81 8.58
CA GLY A 57 -12.02 -3.27 9.97
C GLY A 57 -11.67 -4.75 10.13
N ARG A 58 -10.52 -5.20 9.60
CA ARG A 58 -9.86 -6.49 9.93
C ARG A 58 -8.55 -6.59 9.16
N ILE A 59 -7.44 -6.28 9.82
CA ILE A 59 -6.18 -6.94 9.49
C ILE A 59 -5.61 -7.46 10.80
N ASN A 60 -5.91 -8.72 11.10
CA ASN A 60 -4.97 -9.58 11.81
C ASN A 60 -3.73 -9.63 10.95
N LEU A 61 -2.75 -8.80 11.29
CA LEU A 61 -1.38 -8.95 10.81
C LEU A 61 -0.77 -10.11 11.62
N GLU A 62 -1.19 -11.33 11.32
CA GLU A 62 -0.37 -12.50 11.65
C GLU A 62 0.77 -12.51 10.63
N TYR A 63 1.92 -11.99 11.06
CA TYR A 63 3.22 -12.24 10.45
C TYR A 63 3.84 -13.49 11.07
#